data_AF-A0A9X1W1P6-F1
#
_entry.id   AF-A0A9X1W1P6-F1
#
_cell.length_a   1.000
_cell.length_b   1.000
_cell.length_c   1.000
_cell.angle_alpha   90.00
_cell.angle_beta   90.00
_cell.angle_gamma   90.00
#
_symmetry.space_group_name_H-M   'P 1'
#
loop_
_entity.id
_entity.type
_entity.pdbx_description
1 polymer ?
#
loop_
_entity_poly.entity_id
_entity_poly.type
_entity_poly.pdbx_seq_one_letter_code
_entity_poly.pdbx_strand_id
1 'polypeptide(L)' 'MIGDFSSINDHLVAAREMADQAETKADPAIYREAIDELVAAIRILMRNSSEREN' A
#
# COMPACT_ATOMS: atom_id res chain seq x y z
N MET A 1 -12.99 7.92 -12.32
CA MET A 1 -11.77 7.49 -11.59
C MET A 1 -12.18 6.84 -10.26
N ILE A 2 -12.91 5.71 -10.32
CA ILE A 2 -13.30 4.91 -9.13
C ILE A 2 -12.35 3.71 -8.96
N GLY A 3 -11.75 3.21 -10.04
CA GLY A 3 -10.82 2.08 -10.03
C GLY A 3 -9.47 2.36 -9.36
N ASP A 4 -8.99 3.61 -9.34
CA ASP A 4 -7.70 3.92 -8.70
C ASP A 4 -7.82 3.99 -7.17
N PHE A 5 -9.00 4.32 -6.63
CA PHE A 5 -9.23 4.32 -5.18
C PHE A 5 -9.38 2.92 -4.60
N SER A 6 -9.99 1.97 -5.34
CA SER A 6 -10.01 0.57 -4.91
C SER A 6 -8.60 -0.01 -4.85
N SER A 7 -7.75 0.31 -5.84
CA SER A 7 -6.35 -0.13 -5.86
C SER A 7 -5.55 0.40 -4.67
N ILE A 8 -5.72 1.66 -4.26
CA ILE A 8 -5.08 2.19 -3.05
C ILE A 8 -5.48 1.37 -1.81
N ASN A 9 -6.77 1.10 -1.64
CA ASN A 9 -7.25 0.35 -0.48
C ASN A 9 -6.70 -1.09 -0.46
N ASP A 10 -6.59 -1.74 -1.63
CA ASP A 10 -6.02 -3.08 -1.74
C ASP A 10 -4.55 -3.12 -1.27
N HIS A 11 -3.74 -2.15 -1.71
CA HIS A 11 -2.35 -2.00 -1.25
C HIS A 11 -2.26 -1.77 0.26
N LEU A 12 -3.15 -0.95 0.84
CA LEU A 12 -3.17 -0.69 2.28
C LEU A 12 -3.56 -1.93 3.10
N VAL A 13 -4.51 -2.72 2.60
CA VAL A 13 -4.92 -3.99 3.24
C VAL A 13 -3.77 -5.00 3.18
N ALA A 14 -3.17 -5.18 2.00
CA ALA A 14 -2.04 -6.10 1.81
C ALA A 14 -0.84 -5.73 2.71
N ALA A 15 -0.51 -4.43 2.81
CA ALA A 15 0.54 -3.95 3.70
C ALA A 15 0.28 -4.33 5.17
N ARG A 16 -0.98 -4.19 5.64
CA ARG A 16 -1.35 -4.54 7.01
C ARG A 16 -1.22 -6.05 7.25
N GLU A 17 -1.75 -6.87 6.34
CA GLU A 17 -1.66 -8.33 6.45
C GLU A 17 -0.21 -8.82 6.46
N MET A 18 0.67 -8.19 5.66
CA MET A 18 2.10 -8.50 5.68
C MET A 18 2.77 -8.10 6.98
N ALA A 19 2.45 -6.93 7.55
CA ALA A 19 2.98 -6.53 8.85
C ALA A 19 2.55 -7.49 9.97
N ASP A 20 1.28 -7.89 9.99
CA ASP A 20 0.73 -8.87 10.94
C ASP A 20 1.44 -10.23 10.77
N GLN A 21 1.71 -10.63 9.52
CA GLN A 21 2.43 -11.86 9.21
C GLN A 21 3.91 -11.80 9.62
N ALA A 22 4.57 -10.65 9.42
CA ALA A 22 5.95 -10.41 9.83
C ALA A 22 6.10 -10.57 11.35
N GLU A 23 5.15 -10.00 12.12
CA GLU A 23 5.10 -10.13 13.57
C GLU A 23 4.87 -11.59 13.99
N THR A 24 3.86 -12.24 13.40
CA THR A 24 3.50 -13.63 13.71
C THR A 24 4.64 -14.61 13.42
N LYS A 25 5.39 -14.40 12.33
CA LYS A 25 6.49 -15.26 11.91
C LYS A 25 7.84 -14.86 12.51
N ALA A 26 7.91 -13.73 13.23
CA ALA A 26 9.14 -13.09 13.66
C ALA A 26 10.16 -12.90 12.51
N ASP A 27 9.66 -12.58 11.31
CA ASP A 27 10.47 -12.40 10.12
C ASP A 27 10.49 -10.91 9.69
N PRO A 28 11.57 -10.17 10.00
CA PRO A 28 11.65 -8.76 9.70
C PRO A 28 11.79 -8.44 8.20
N ALA A 29 12.07 -9.43 7.34
CA ALA A 29 12.10 -9.20 5.89
C ALA A 29 10.70 -8.85 5.36
N ILE A 30 9.65 -9.47 5.93
CA ILE A 30 8.25 -9.25 5.52
C ILE A 30 7.80 -7.81 5.82
N TYR A 31 8.35 -7.15 6.85
CA TYR A 31 8.07 -5.72 7.07
C TYR A 31 8.54 -4.84 5.91
N ARG A 32 9.57 -5.25 5.15
CA ARG A 32 10.02 -4.50 3.97
C ARG A 32 9.00 -4.58 2.84
N GLU A 33 8.42 -5.76 2.63
CA GLU A 33 7.35 -5.97 1.65
C GLU A 33 6.09 -5.17 2.05
N ALA A 34 5.73 -5.16 3.34
CA ALA A 34 4.65 -4.32 3.86
C ALA A 34 4.90 -2.82 3.59
N ILE A 35 6.13 -2.34 3.78
CA ILE A 35 6.50 -0.95 3.50
C ILE A 35 6.41 -0.65 2.00
N ASP A 36 6.85 -1.57 1.14
CA ASP A 36 6.81 -1.38 -0.31
C ASP A 36 5.36 -1.21 -0.82
N GLU A 37 4.41 -1.96 -0.27
CA GLU A 37 2.97 -1.77 -0.56
C GLU A 37 2.43 -0.42 -0.09
N LEU A 38 2.85 0.06 1.10
CA LEU A 38 2.49 1.40 1.56
C LEU A 38 3.03 2.48 0.61
N VAL A 39 4.27 2.33 0.13
CA VAL A 39 4.85 3.26 -0.84
C VAL A 39 4.08 3.22 -2.16
N ALA A 40 3.64 2.04 -2.62
CA ALA A 40 2.80 1.92 -3.81
C ALA A 40 1.46 2.66 -3.66
N ALA A 41 0.76 2.45 -2.54
CA ALA A 41 -0.48 3.15 -2.21
C ALA A 41 -0.32 4.69 -2.24
N ILE A 42 0.75 5.20 -1.63
CA ILE A 42 1.06 6.64 -1.59
C ILE A 42 1.33 7.19 -3.00
N ARG A 43 2.09 6.45 -3.83
CA ARG A 43 2.37 6.87 -5.21
C ARG A 43 1.11 7.00 -6.05
N ILE A 44 0.18 6.05 -5.91
CA ILE A 44 -1.12 6.10 -6.61
C ILE A 44 -1.93 7.30 -6.11
N LEU A 45 -1.97 7.54 -4.80
CA LEU A 45 -2.66 8.71 -4.24
C LEU A 45 -2.09 10.02 -4.79
N MET A 46 -0.76 10.18 -4.79
CA MET A 46 -0.10 11.37 -5.32
C MET A 46 -0.41 11.57 -6.81
N ARG A 47 -0.37 10.51 -7.61
CA ARG A 47 -0.74 10.57 -9.03
C ARG A 47 -2.19 11.03 -9.22
N ASN A 48 -3.12 10.43 -8.49
CA ASN A 48 -4.55 10.79 -8.59
C ASN A 48 -4.79 12.26 -8.19
N SER A 49 -4.07 12.76 -7.19
CA SER A 49 -4.11 14.17 -6.81
C SER A 49 -3.62 15.09 -7.91
N SER A 50 -2.49 14.77 -8.55
CA SER A 50 -1.96 15.56 -9.69
C SER A 50 -2.86 15.50 -10.93
N GLU A 51 -3.50 14.36 -11.21
CA GLU A 51 -4.46 14.23 -12.32
C GLU A 51 -5.77 15.00 -12.08
N ARG A 52 -6.14 15.25 -10.81
CA ARG A 52 -7.33 16.03 -10.45
C ARG A 52 -7.12 17.55 -10.57
N GLU A 53 -5.87 18.01 -10.52
CA GLU A 53 -5.52 19.43 -10.65
C GLU A 53 -5.39 19.93 -12.10
N ASN A 54 -5.37 19.01 -13.08
CA ASN A 54 -5.35 19.29 -14.53
C ASN A 54 -6.75 19.20 -15.16
#